data_AF-B1MYR7-F1
#
_entry.id   AF-B1MYR7-F1
#
_cell.length_a   1.000
_cell.length_b   1.000
_cell.length_c   1.000
_cell.angle_alpha   90.00
_cell.angle_beta   90.00
_cell.angle_gamma   90.00
#
_symmetry.space_group_name_H-M   'P 1'
#
loop_
_entity.id
_entity.type
_entity.pdbx_description
1 polymer ?
#
loop_
_entity_poly.entity_id
_entity_poly.type
_entity_poly.pdbx_seq_one_letter_code
_entity_poly.pdbx_strand_id
1 'polypeptide(L)'
;MRILFYTLKKDFEHLKNIEFSTIDILFSGNNHFSLSKTAIEEYINEYKNINNYRTNSSLFKLRQIIQSKLNLLYMKFDLHEFNNIIDKKIQARDFDDIIEEVRKANLPTPPLHIILREVERVRENFNLTRTPESIELSRFVKFLDSNMNDIEFLYFPTYRRLSDDLHQMSIQSEGFEGSDIDREIEKLIGSDNEIVKFGMGDVQARIDLLLSKIRKQSLEAFNELNVKILSQYTSPDKIENKSTSVDIKKLNIVLQRLGNRIDESLKEKIKLQLKRDQEDKNFKLLKNFVLLLLDTYKQSEELEKRILSFTEEVNKFLEDKYFSYDPAALEITLKLKKTEKNVELSNLSSGEKQVVSLFARIFLHDSENLYIFFDEPELSLSIKWQEKLIPSMRRAHSLKYLVAITHSPFIFSDINIRNNAVYMKNKIEVQN
;
A
#
# COMPACT_ATOMS: atom_id res chain seq x y z
N MET A 1 -18.39 -2.26 8.39
CA MET A 1 -17.09 -2.06 7.70
C MET A 1 -15.88 -2.51 8.53
N ARG A 2 -15.73 -2.06 9.79
CA ARG A 2 -14.55 -2.36 10.62
C ARG A 2 -14.17 -3.84 10.72
N ILE A 3 -15.15 -4.73 10.91
CA ILE A 3 -14.92 -6.18 10.96
C ILE A 3 -14.21 -6.66 9.69
N LEU A 4 -14.75 -6.30 8.51
CA LEU A 4 -14.16 -6.67 7.22
C LEU A 4 -12.72 -6.13 7.07
N PHE A 5 -12.51 -4.86 7.41
CA PHE A 5 -11.19 -4.24 7.34
C PHE A 5 -10.16 -4.94 8.24
N TYR A 6 -10.44 -5.10 9.53
CA TYR A 6 -9.50 -5.72 10.47
C TYR A 6 -9.24 -7.19 10.13
N THR A 7 -10.26 -7.91 9.64
CA THR A 7 -10.08 -9.31 9.23
C THR A 7 -9.14 -9.44 8.04
N LEU A 8 -9.29 -8.60 7.00
CA LEU A 8 -8.42 -8.62 5.83
C LEU A 8 -7.01 -8.09 6.12
N LYS A 9 -6.89 -7.11 7.02
CA LYS A 9 -5.59 -6.57 7.49
C LYS A 9 -4.85 -7.52 8.44
N LYS A 10 -5.49 -8.59 8.91
CA LYS A 10 -5.00 -9.50 9.96
C LYS A 10 -4.77 -8.80 11.31
N ASP A 11 -5.52 -7.72 11.57
CA ASP A 11 -5.47 -6.98 12.82
C ASP A 11 -6.45 -7.56 13.84
N PHE A 12 -6.07 -8.73 14.35
CA PHE A 12 -6.91 -9.51 15.25
C PHE A 12 -7.11 -8.86 16.64
N GLU A 13 -6.16 -8.03 17.10
CA GLU A 13 -6.27 -7.30 18.38
C GLU A 13 -7.44 -6.32 18.37
N HIS A 14 -7.55 -5.51 17.31
CA HIS A 14 -8.69 -4.60 17.18
C HIS A 14 -9.98 -5.34 16.88
N LEU A 15 -9.90 -6.46 16.13
CA LEU A 15 -11.06 -7.30 15.85
C LEU A 15 -11.66 -7.86 17.13
N LYS A 16 -10.85 -8.36 18.08
CA LYS A 16 -11.30 -8.89 19.38
C LYS A 16 -12.23 -7.96 20.14
N ASN A 17 -11.98 -6.64 20.06
CA ASN A 17 -12.75 -5.62 20.76
C ASN A 17 -14.14 -5.36 20.15
N ILE A 18 -14.47 -5.99 19.02
CA ILE A 18 -15.77 -5.87 18.36
C ILE A 18 -16.67 -7.05 18.79
N GLU A 19 -17.97 -6.79 18.93
CA GLU A 19 -18.97 -7.82 19.19
C GLU A 19 -19.32 -8.57 17.90
N PHE A 20 -18.98 -9.86 17.87
CA PHE A 20 -19.39 -10.83 16.85
C PHE A 20 -19.19 -12.25 17.41
N SER A 21 -19.90 -13.23 16.85
CA SER A 21 -19.74 -14.65 17.16
C SER A 21 -18.82 -15.33 16.14
N THR A 22 -19.18 -15.22 14.86
CA THR A 22 -18.48 -15.81 13.72
C THR A 22 -18.40 -14.83 12.56
N ILE A 23 -17.33 -14.94 11.76
CA ILE A 23 -17.12 -14.15 10.53
C ILE A 23 -16.94 -15.13 9.39
N ASP A 24 -17.93 -15.20 8.50
CA ASP A 24 -17.87 -16.01 7.29
C ASP A 24 -17.44 -15.16 6.10
N ILE A 25 -16.35 -15.57 5.44
CA ILE A 25 -15.79 -14.90 4.26
C ILE A 25 -15.72 -15.88 3.11
N LEU A 26 -16.31 -15.47 1.97
CA LEU A 26 -16.26 -16.19 0.71
C LEU A 26 -15.44 -15.42 -0.31
N PHE A 27 -14.33 -16.00 -0.76
CA PHE A 27 -13.54 -15.49 -1.88
C PHE A 27 -13.96 -16.15 -3.20
N SER A 28 -13.69 -15.45 -4.30
CA SER A 28 -13.82 -16.00 -5.66
C SER A 28 -13.06 -17.32 -5.78
N GLY A 29 -13.72 -18.36 -6.33
CA GLY A 29 -13.15 -19.71 -6.43
C GLY A 29 -13.57 -20.70 -5.32
N ASN A 30 -14.68 -20.44 -4.62
CA ASN A 30 -15.23 -21.29 -3.55
C ASN A 30 -14.32 -21.47 -2.32
N ASN A 31 -13.40 -20.53 -2.08
CA ASN A 31 -12.64 -20.51 -0.83
C ASN A 31 -13.51 -19.86 0.25
N HIS A 32 -14.06 -20.69 1.12
CA HIS A 32 -14.88 -20.28 2.26
C HIS A 32 -14.08 -20.43 3.55
N PHE A 33 -14.12 -19.41 4.40
CA PHE A 33 -13.49 -19.42 5.73
C PHE A 33 -14.49 -18.91 6.75
N SER A 34 -14.70 -19.68 7.81
CA SER A 34 -15.46 -19.31 9.00
C SER A 34 -14.50 -19.05 10.16
N LEU A 35 -14.54 -17.84 10.72
CA LEU A 35 -13.66 -17.42 11.80
C LEU A 35 -14.46 -17.15 13.07
N SER A 36 -14.32 -18.01 14.08
CA SER A 36 -14.94 -17.80 15.39
C SER A 36 -14.15 -16.78 16.22
N LYS A 37 -14.84 -16.04 17.10
CA LYS A 37 -14.18 -15.12 18.04
C LYS A 37 -13.23 -15.86 18.98
N THR A 38 -13.59 -17.07 19.41
CA THR A 38 -12.75 -17.96 20.23
C THR A 38 -11.44 -18.28 19.55
N ALA A 39 -11.45 -18.67 18.27
CA ALA A 39 -10.24 -18.96 17.51
C ALA A 39 -9.31 -17.74 17.37
N ILE A 40 -9.88 -16.54 17.20
CA ILE A 40 -9.12 -15.29 17.14
C ILE A 40 -8.42 -15.01 18.47
N GLU A 41 -9.11 -15.20 19.59
CA GLU A 41 -8.54 -15.00 20.92
C GLU A 41 -7.45 -16.04 21.25
N GLU A 42 -7.66 -17.30 20.87
CA GLU A 42 -6.65 -18.37 20.97
C GLU A 42 -5.38 -18.00 20.18
N TYR A 43 -5.55 -17.56 18.94
CA TYR A 43 -4.45 -17.17 18.06
C TYR A 43 -3.64 -15.99 18.61
N ILE A 44 -4.32 -14.96 19.14
CA ILE A 44 -3.66 -13.81 19.79
C ILE A 44 -2.83 -14.27 21.00
N ASN A 45 -3.40 -15.14 21.83
CA ASN A 45 -2.72 -15.66 23.01
C ASN A 45 -1.50 -16.51 22.62
N GLU A 46 -1.59 -17.32 21.57
CA GLU A 46 -0.46 -18.07 21.00
C GLU A 46 0.67 -17.11 20.58
N TYR A 47 0.35 -16.03 19.85
CA TYR A 47 1.33 -15.03 19.41
C TYR A 47 1.94 -14.20 20.55
N LYS A 48 1.15 -13.77 21.54
CA LYS A 48 1.67 -13.05 22.73
C LYS A 48 2.58 -13.92 23.59
N ASN A 49 2.26 -15.22 23.72
CA ASN A 49 3.11 -16.22 24.36
C ASN A 49 4.37 -16.55 23.56
N ILE A 50 4.53 -16.06 22.34
CA ILE A 50 5.80 -16.15 21.60
C ILE A 50 6.65 -14.90 21.88
N ASN A 51 6.03 -13.71 21.91
CA ASN A 51 6.74 -12.44 22.09
C ASN A 51 7.21 -12.15 23.53
N ASN A 52 6.55 -12.69 24.56
CA ASN A 52 6.98 -12.55 25.96
C ASN A 52 8.31 -13.28 26.29
N TYR A 53 8.87 -14.05 25.35
CA TYR A 53 10.08 -14.85 25.54
C TYR A 53 11.30 -14.28 24.78
N ARG A 54 11.26 -12.99 24.42
CA ARG A 54 12.35 -12.23 23.76
C ARG A 54 13.68 -12.19 24.53
N THR A 55 13.79 -12.81 25.71
CA THR A 55 14.97 -12.74 26.57
C THR A 55 16.17 -13.57 26.09
N ASN A 56 16.03 -14.46 25.09
CA ASN A 56 17.17 -15.16 24.46
C ASN A 56 16.99 -15.36 22.94
N SER A 57 17.75 -14.61 22.14
CA SER A 57 17.59 -14.51 20.67
C SER A 57 17.80 -15.82 19.90
N SER A 58 18.62 -16.73 20.42
CA SER A 58 18.93 -18.02 19.78
C SER A 58 17.85 -19.07 20.02
N LEU A 59 17.32 -19.16 21.25
CA LEU A 59 16.21 -20.06 21.60
C LEU A 59 14.90 -19.64 20.92
N PHE A 60 14.68 -18.33 20.78
CA PHE A 60 13.53 -17.79 20.05
C PHE A 60 13.51 -18.24 18.58
N LYS A 61 14.66 -18.16 17.89
CA LYS A 61 14.78 -18.62 16.48
C LYS A 61 14.63 -20.13 16.36
N LEU A 62 15.23 -20.91 17.27
CA LEU A 62 15.04 -22.37 17.34
C LEU A 62 13.55 -22.72 17.46
N ARG A 63 12.84 -22.03 18.35
CA ARG A 63 11.41 -22.25 18.59
C ARG A 63 10.56 -21.93 17.36
N GLN A 64 10.88 -20.86 16.62
CA GLN A 64 10.20 -20.54 15.35
C GLN A 64 10.38 -21.62 14.29
N ILE A 65 11.59 -22.18 14.14
CA ILE A 65 11.89 -23.27 13.19
C ILE A 65 11.13 -24.55 13.58
N ILE A 66 11.10 -24.89 14.86
CA ILE A 66 10.37 -26.06 15.36
C ILE A 66 8.85 -25.88 15.16
N GLN A 67 8.32 -24.70 15.47
CA GLN A 67 6.89 -24.36 15.29
C GLN A 67 6.47 -24.42 13.82
N SER A 68 7.27 -23.87 12.91
CA SER A 68 6.95 -23.85 11.48
C SER A 68 6.92 -25.26 10.89
N LYS A 69 7.86 -26.12 11.26
CA LYS A 69 7.88 -27.53 10.84
C LYS A 69 6.72 -28.33 11.41
N LEU A 70 6.41 -28.17 12.69
CA LEU A 70 5.24 -28.82 13.29
C LEU A 70 3.96 -28.38 12.58
N ASN A 71 3.79 -27.07 12.34
CA ASN A 71 2.67 -26.54 11.56
C ASN A 71 2.55 -27.16 10.15
N LEU A 72 3.67 -27.38 9.46
CA LEU A 72 3.69 -28.03 8.15
C LEU A 72 3.32 -29.52 8.22
N LEU A 73 3.74 -30.21 9.28
CA LEU A 73 3.38 -31.60 9.53
C LEU A 73 1.90 -31.77 9.86
N TYR A 74 1.32 -30.89 10.69
CA TYR A 74 -0.12 -30.87 10.99
C TYR A 74 -0.99 -30.64 9.74
N MET A 75 -0.50 -29.92 8.73
CA MET A 75 -1.25 -29.74 7.48
C MET A 75 -1.35 -31.01 6.63
N LYS A 76 -0.53 -32.03 6.89
CA LYS A 76 -0.48 -33.28 6.13
C LYS A 76 -1.29 -34.43 6.74
N PHE A 77 -1.67 -34.35 8.01
CA PHE A 77 -2.28 -35.45 8.75
C PHE A 77 -3.47 -34.98 9.60
N ASP A 78 -4.49 -35.83 9.76
CA ASP A 78 -5.61 -35.57 10.67
C ASP A 78 -5.13 -35.63 12.15
N LEU A 79 -5.76 -34.88 13.07
CA LEU A 79 -5.35 -34.73 14.47
C LEU A 79 -5.16 -36.09 15.18
N HIS A 80 -6.01 -37.06 14.84
CA HIS A 80 -6.00 -38.39 15.46
C HIS A 80 -4.96 -39.34 14.86
N GLU A 81 -4.61 -39.18 13.58
CA GLU A 81 -3.48 -39.89 12.94
C GLU A 81 -2.14 -39.28 13.39
N PHE A 82 -2.09 -37.97 13.56
CA PHE A 82 -0.89 -37.25 13.97
C PHE A 82 -0.44 -37.59 15.40
N ASN A 83 -1.36 -37.59 16.37
CA ASN A 83 -1.04 -38.01 17.74
C ASN A 83 -0.52 -39.46 17.77
N ASN A 84 -1.10 -40.35 16.95
CA ASN A 84 -0.62 -41.73 16.80
C ASN A 84 0.75 -41.84 16.10
N ILE A 85 1.08 -40.93 15.18
CA ILE A 85 2.39 -40.90 14.49
C ILE A 85 3.47 -40.31 15.40
N ILE A 86 3.20 -39.21 16.11
CA ILE A 86 4.15 -38.62 17.06
C ILE A 86 4.43 -39.58 18.22
N ASP A 87 3.40 -40.23 18.77
CA ASP A 87 3.59 -41.17 19.88
C ASP A 87 4.34 -42.45 19.45
N LYS A 88 4.39 -42.76 18.13
CA LYS A 88 5.09 -43.96 17.61
C LYS A 88 6.37 -43.69 16.82
N LYS A 89 6.65 -42.46 16.37
CA LYS A 89 7.74 -42.14 15.43
C LYS A 89 8.27 -40.72 15.57
N ILE A 90 8.80 -40.35 16.73
CA ILE A 90 9.94 -39.44 16.71
C ILE A 90 11.19 -40.32 16.55
N GLN A 91 11.54 -40.66 15.32
CA GLN A 91 12.80 -41.36 15.03
C GLN A 91 13.92 -40.33 14.82
N ALA A 92 15.16 -40.72 15.14
CA ALA A 92 16.37 -39.89 15.06
C ALA A 92 16.51 -39.06 13.76
N ARG A 93 15.91 -39.52 12.66
CA ARG A 93 15.93 -38.89 11.33
C ARG A 93 15.26 -37.52 11.23
N ASP A 94 14.19 -37.25 12.00
CA ASP A 94 13.49 -35.95 11.94
C ASP A 94 14.26 -34.85 12.69
N PHE A 95 15.19 -35.24 13.58
CA PHE A 95 16.07 -34.31 14.28
C PHE A 95 17.23 -33.83 13.42
N ASP A 96 17.74 -34.68 12.52
CA ASP A 96 18.81 -34.31 11.60
C ASP A 96 18.39 -33.13 10.72
N ASP A 97 17.14 -33.13 10.24
CA ASP A 97 16.57 -32.03 9.45
C ASP A 97 16.39 -30.73 10.26
N ILE A 98 16.09 -30.82 11.56
CA ILE A 98 16.00 -29.64 12.45
C ILE A 98 17.40 -29.10 12.73
N ILE A 99 18.37 -29.97 12.98
CA ILE A 99 19.77 -29.61 13.21
C ILE A 99 20.37 -28.97 11.95
N GLU A 100 20.05 -29.46 10.76
CA GLU A 100 20.51 -28.89 9.50
C GLU A 100 19.96 -27.47 9.26
N GLU A 101 18.69 -27.23 9.58
CA GLU A 101 18.05 -25.90 9.52
C GLU A 101 18.62 -24.92 10.56
N VAL A 102 18.87 -25.37 11.78
CA VAL A 102 19.54 -24.57 12.83
C VAL A 102 20.95 -24.17 12.39
N ARG A 103 21.64 -25.08 11.68
CA ARG A 103 22.94 -24.81 11.09
C ARG A 103 22.86 -23.80 9.94
N LYS A 104 21.85 -23.91 9.07
CA LYS A 104 21.56 -22.93 8.00
C LYS A 104 21.22 -21.54 8.55
N ALA A 105 20.59 -21.48 9.72
CA ALA A 105 20.24 -20.24 10.41
C ALA A 105 21.42 -19.56 11.17
N ASN A 106 22.66 -20.06 11.02
CA ASN A 106 23.86 -19.58 11.73
C ASN A 106 23.70 -19.52 13.27
N LEU A 107 22.98 -20.47 13.85
CA LEU A 107 22.80 -20.57 15.30
C LEU A 107 23.79 -21.60 15.88
N PRO A 108 24.34 -21.36 17.09
CA PRO A 108 25.09 -22.40 17.79
C PRO A 108 24.16 -23.58 18.06
N THR A 109 24.54 -24.78 17.58
CA THR A 109 23.74 -26.01 17.73
C THR A 109 23.50 -26.29 19.22
N PRO A 110 22.25 -26.17 19.70
CA PRO A 110 21.94 -26.44 21.09
C PRO A 110 22.13 -27.94 21.40
N PRO A 111 22.50 -28.31 22.63
CA PRO A 111 22.50 -29.70 23.06
C PRO A 111 21.15 -30.39 22.81
N LEU A 112 21.17 -31.67 22.42
CA LEU A 112 19.99 -32.44 22.01
C LEU A 112 18.86 -32.43 23.04
N HIS A 113 19.18 -32.44 24.33
CA HIS A 113 18.19 -32.36 25.41
C HIS A 113 17.43 -31.01 25.46
N ILE A 114 18.05 -29.92 25.01
CA ILE A 114 17.39 -28.61 24.91
C ILE A 114 16.42 -28.61 23.73
N ILE A 115 16.83 -29.19 22.59
CA ILE A 115 15.96 -29.35 21.42
C ILE A 115 14.76 -30.23 21.79
N LEU A 116 14.98 -31.36 22.47
CA LEU A 116 13.92 -32.25 22.94
C LEU A 116 12.94 -31.54 23.88
N ARG A 117 13.46 -30.82 24.88
CA ARG A 117 12.64 -30.06 25.82
C ARG A 117 11.81 -28.98 25.11
N GLU A 118 12.38 -28.30 24.12
CA GLU A 118 11.67 -27.28 23.36
C GLU A 118 10.66 -27.91 22.37
N VAL A 119 10.95 -29.07 21.79
CA VAL A 119 9.97 -29.83 20.99
C VAL A 119 8.82 -30.31 21.86
N GLU A 120 9.08 -30.85 23.05
CA GLU A 120 8.05 -31.27 24.01
C GLU A 120 7.22 -30.09 24.51
N ARG A 121 7.84 -28.95 24.83
CA ARG A 121 7.12 -27.72 25.20
C ARG A 121 6.28 -27.15 24.09
N VAL A 122 6.84 -27.11 22.88
CA VAL A 122 6.11 -26.68 21.69
C VAL A 122 4.95 -27.65 21.44
N ARG A 123 5.15 -28.96 21.59
CA ARG A 123 4.12 -30.00 21.50
C ARG A 123 3.04 -29.87 22.58
N GLU A 124 3.40 -29.62 23.83
CA GLU A 124 2.46 -29.37 24.93
C GLU A 124 1.62 -28.13 24.64
N ASN A 125 2.26 -27.04 24.20
CA ASN A 125 1.55 -25.85 23.74
C ASN A 125 0.67 -26.17 22.53
N PHE A 126 1.14 -26.92 21.53
CA PHE A 126 0.39 -27.30 20.32
C PHE A 126 -0.84 -28.15 20.63
N ASN A 127 -0.72 -29.13 21.53
CA ASN A 127 -1.80 -30.05 21.89
C ASN A 127 -2.86 -29.37 22.77
N LEU A 128 -2.50 -28.32 23.51
CA LEU A 128 -3.43 -27.56 24.34
C LEU A 128 -4.18 -26.45 23.59
N THR A 129 -3.74 -26.05 22.39
CA THR A 129 -4.17 -24.78 21.77
C THR A 129 -4.88 -24.86 20.42
N ARG A 130 -5.04 -26.04 19.79
CA ARG A 130 -5.70 -26.10 18.47
C ARG A 130 -7.04 -26.82 18.44
N THR A 131 -8.09 -26.04 18.64
CA THR A 131 -9.45 -26.35 18.16
C THR A 131 -9.47 -26.42 16.62
N PRO A 132 -10.39 -27.15 15.97
CA PRO A 132 -10.57 -27.11 14.51
C PRO A 132 -10.66 -25.69 13.95
N GLU A 133 -11.24 -24.78 14.72
CA GLU A 133 -11.42 -23.36 14.40
C GLU A 133 -10.08 -22.60 14.30
N SER A 134 -9.11 -22.89 15.19
CA SER A 134 -7.76 -22.31 15.13
C SER A 134 -6.97 -22.72 13.86
N ILE A 135 -7.22 -23.94 13.36
CA ILE A 135 -6.62 -24.45 12.13
C ILE A 135 -7.19 -23.71 10.92
N GLU A 136 -8.49 -23.44 10.92
CA GLU A 136 -9.16 -22.65 9.89
C GLU A 136 -8.63 -21.21 9.83
N LEU A 137 -8.46 -20.55 10.98
CA LEU A 137 -7.84 -19.22 11.05
C LEU A 137 -6.41 -19.23 10.52
N SER A 138 -5.62 -20.26 10.84
CA SER A 138 -4.26 -20.41 10.32
C SER A 138 -4.24 -20.63 8.79
N ARG A 139 -5.23 -21.35 8.23
CA ARG A 139 -5.40 -21.49 6.78
C ARG A 139 -5.79 -20.16 6.13
N PHE A 140 -6.69 -19.41 6.76
CA PHE A 140 -7.11 -18.09 6.31
C PHE A 140 -5.93 -17.11 6.25
N VAL A 141 -5.11 -17.03 7.30
CA VAL A 141 -3.92 -16.15 7.32
C VAL A 141 -2.95 -16.52 6.19
N LYS A 142 -2.65 -17.81 6.00
CA LYS A 142 -1.79 -18.27 4.89
C LYS A 142 -2.38 -17.99 3.51
N PHE A 143 -3.70 -18.10 3.37
CA PHE A 143 -4.40 -17.76 2.14
C PHE A 143 -4.25 -16.26 1.82
N LEU A 144 -4.43 -15.39 2.82
CA LEU A 144 -4.19 -13.96 2.67
C LEU A 144 -2.74 -13.66 2.32
N ASP A 145 -1.78 -14.29 3.00
CA ASP A 145 -0.36 -14.08 2.69
C ASP A 145 -0.03 -14.51 1.25
N SER A 146 -0.61 -15.60 0.76
CA SER A 146 -0.30 -16.09 -0.58
C SER A 146 -0.96 -15.28 -1.70
N ASN A 147 -2.09 -14.63 -1.44
CA ASN A 147 -2.92 -13.99 -2.48
C ASN A 147 -3.03 -12.47 -2.34
N MET A 148 -2.75 -11.90 -1.18
CA MET A 148 -3.03 -10.50 -0.82
C MET A 148 -1.81 -9.79 -0.20
N ASN A 149 -0.61 -10.36 -0.27
CA ASN A 149 0.60 -9.76 0.31
C ASN A 149 0.97 -8.40 -0.29
N ASP A 150 0.69 -8.20 -1.57
CA ASP A 150 1.02 -6.96 -2.28
C ASP A 150 -0.11 -5.91 -2.20
N ILE A 151 -1.17 -6.16 -1.42
CA ILE A 151 -2.34 -5.29 -1.30
C ILE A 151 -2.28 -4.50 -0.01
N GLU A 152 -2.51 -3.20 -0.13
CA GLU A 152 -2.56 -2.30 1.01
C GLU A 152 -3.99 -1.84 1.28
N PHE A 153 -4.35 -1.79 2.56
CA PHE A 153 -5.71 -1.50 3.00
C PHE A 153 -5.78 -0.14 3.70
N LEU A 154 -6.60 0.77 3.17
CA LEU A 154 -6.94 2.02 3.83
C LEU A 154 -8.38 2.00 4.34
N TYR A 155 -8.55 2.36 5.61
CA TYR A 155 -9.86 2.56 6.20
C TYR A 155 -10.07 4.02 6.58
N PHE A 156 -11.23 4.55 6.18
CA PHE A 156 -11.68 5.90 6.48
C PHE A 156 -13.00 5.80 7.23
N PRO A 157 -12.98 5.96 8.57
CA PRO A 157 -14.22 5.99 9.32
C PRO A 157 -14.99 7.29 9.06
N THR A 158 -16.21 7.32 9.57
CA THR A 158 -17.08 8.49 9.62
C THR A 158 -16.34 9.74 10.12
N TYR A 159 -16.44 10.87 9.40
CA TYR A 159 -15.71 12.12 9.73
C TYR A 159 -16.00 12.65 11.16
N ARG A 160 -17.17 12.37 11.72
CA ARG A 160 -17.50 12.71 13.12
C ARG A 160 -16.60 11.99 14.14
N ARG A 161 -16.20 10.75 13.86
CA ARG A 161 -15.32 9.97 14.74
C ARG A 161 -13.86 10.43 14.63
N LEU A 162 -13.46 10.86 13.43
CA LEU A 162 -12.16 11.49 13.18
C LEU A 162 -11.93 12.73 14.07
N SER A 163 -12.96 13.56 14.31
CA SER A 163 -12.86 14.73 15.20
C SER A 163 -12.92 14.39 16.69
N ASP A 164 -13.70 13.39 17.07
CA ASP A 164 -13.86 13.01 18.49
C ASP A 164 -12.60 12.28 19.02
N ASP A 165 -11.96 11.43 18.21
CA ASP A 165 -10.68 10.77 18.55
C ASP A 165 -9.52 11.78 18.67
N LEU A 166 -9.55 12.87 17.88
CA LEU A 166 -8.58 13.98 17.93
C LEU A 166 -8.55 14.68 19.31
N HIS A 167 -9.70 14.76 19.99
CA HIS A 167 -9.81 15.44 21.30
C HIS A 167 -9.44 14.55 22.49
N GLN A 168 -9.62 13.22 22.40
CA GLN A 168 -9.28 12.31 23.51
C GLN A 168 -7.79 11.98 23.60
N MET A 169 -7.08 11.91 22.46
CA MET A 169 -5.66 11.50 22.43
C MET A 169 -4.67 12.63 22.73
N SER A 170 -5.10 13.89 22.70
CA SER A 170 -4.25 15.03 23.06
C SER A 170 -3.95 15.13 24.57
N ILE A 171 -4.59 14.28 25.38
CA ILE A 171 -4.41 14.21 26.84
C ILE A 171 -3.45 13.07 27.26
N GLN A 172 -3.13 12.11 26.39
CA GLN A 172 -2.43 10.87 26.79
C GLN A 172 -0.98 10.73 26.32
N SER A 173 -0.44 11.68 25.54
CA SER A 173 0.91 11.57 24.97
C SER A 173 2.02 12.21 25.85
N GLU A 174 2.01 11.94 27.16
CA GLU A 174 3.18 12.18 28.01
C GLU A 174 3.60 10.86 28.67
N GLY A 175 4.73 10.33 28.22
CA GLY A 175 5.45 9.27 28.93
C GLY A 175 5.66 8.00 28.13
N PHE A 176 6.65 7.98 27.24
CA PHE A 176 7.49 6.80 26.98
C PHE A 176 8.83 7.31 26.42
N GLU A 177 9.93 6.99 27.08
CA GLU A 177 11.30 7.33 26.67
C GLU A 177 11.83 6.30 25.66
N GLY A 178 12.18 6.76 24.47
CA GLY A 178 12.81 6.00 23.39
C GLY A 178 13.52 6.97 22.44
N SER A 179 14.62 6.53 21.82
CA SER A 179 15.55 7.33 21.01
C SER A 179 14.85 8.16 19.92
N ASP A 180 15.19 9.45 19.86
CA ASP A 180 14.53 10.46 19.00
C ASP A 180 14.55 10.15 17.49
N ILE A 181 15.50 9.33 17.04
CA ILE A 181 15.72 9.02 15.61
C ILE A 181 14.73 7.98 15.09
N ASP A 182 14.40 6.96 15.89
CA ASP A 182 13.46 5.90 15.48
C ASP A 182 12.01 6.44 15.44
N ARG A 183 11.70 7.43 16.29
CA ARG A 183 10.40 8.13 16.32
C ARG A 183 10.13 8.97 15.07
N GLU A 184 11.13 9.62 14.49
CA GLU A 184 10.96 10.38 13.26
C GLU A 184 10.68 9.45 12.08
N ILE A 185 11.36 8.31 12.02
CA ILE A 185 11.17 7.32 10.97
C ILE A 185 9.81 6.61 11.13
N GLU A 186 9.38 6.24 12.34
CA GLU A 186 8.04 5.68 12.58
C GLU A 186 6.90 6.68 12.30
N LYS A 187 7.11 7.99 12.58
CA LYS A 187 6.17 9.05 12.19
C LYS A 187 6.09 9.26 10.68
N LEU A 188 7.21 9.12 9.97
CA LEU A 188 7.29 9.31 8.52
C LEU A 188 6.81 8.08 7.73
N ILE A 189 6.99 6.88 8.27
CA ILE A 189 6.61 5.60 7.63
C ILE A 189 5.15 5.24 7.92
N GLY A 190 4.54 5.80 8.97
CA GLY A 190 3.13 5.58 9.27
C GLY A 190 2.88 4.16 9.77
N SER A 191 2.56 4.03 11.06
CA SER A 191 1.74 2.89 11.44
C SER A 191 0.37 3.11 10.77
N ASP A 192 0.03 2.24 9.81
CA ASP A 192 -1.23 2.30 9.05
C ASP A 192 -2.52 2.18 9.90
N ASN A 193 -2.40 2.28 11.22
CA ASN A 193 -3.48 2.13 12.19
C ASN A 193 -3.87 3.42 12.92
N GLU A 194 -3.15 4.53 12.77
CA GLU A 194 -3.57 5.80 13.37
C GLU A 194 -4.26 6.71 12.35
N ILE A 195 -5.58 6.56 12.30
CA ILE A 195 -6.57 7.40 11.62
C ILE A 195 -6.46 8.90 11.99
N VAL A 196 -5.62 9.31 12.95
CA VAL A 196 -5.83 10.53 13.73
C VAL A 196 -4.92 11.72 13.36
N LYS A 197 -3.93 11.63 12.45
CA LYS A 197 -3.09 12.81 12.10
C LYS A 197 -2.70 12.87 10.62
N PHE A 198 -3.67 13.14 9.74
CA PHE A 198 -3.35 13.54 8.35
C PHE A 198 -3.87 14.95 8.07
N GLY A 199 -3.17 15.93 8.63
CA GLY A 199 -3.40 17.36 8.44
C GLY A 199 -2.71 17.92 7.19
N MET A 200 -2.82 19.24 6.99
CA MET A 200 -2.21 19.90 5.83
C MET A 200 -0.67 19.87 5.85
N GLY A 201 -0.07 19.76 7.04
CA GLY A 201 1.38 19.52 7.17
C GLY A 201 1.79 18.16 6.59
N ASP A 202 1.02 17.11 6.87
CA ASP A 202 1.28 15.76 6.35
C ASP A 202 1.04 15.69 4.83
N VAL A 203 0.01 16.40 4.33
CA VAL A 203 -0.22 16.58 2.89
C VAL A 203 1.01 17.22 2.24
N GLN A 204 1.51 18.33 2.79
CA GLN A 204 2.67 19.04 2.25
C GLN A 204 3.91 18.13 2.28
N ALA A 205 4.16 17.46 3.40
CA ALA A 205 5.28 16.53 3.55
C ALA A 205 5.21 15.39 2.52
N ARG A 206 4.03 14.85 2.24
CA ARG A 206 3.84 13.79 1.23
C ARG A 206 4.11 14.29 -0.19
N ILE A 207 3.65 15.50 -0.50
CA ILE A 207 3.95 16.18 -1.77
C ILE A 207 5.46 16.37 -1.92
N ASP A 208 6.11 16.94 -0.90
CA ASP A 208 7.54 17.23 -0.92
C ASP A 208 8.37 15.95 -1.03
N LEU A 209 7.97 14.88 -0.33
CA LEU A 209 8.58 13.56 -0.44
C LEU A 209 8.49 13.03 -1.87
N LEU A 210 7.33 13.10 -2.51
CA LEU A 210 7.17 12.64 -3.90
C LEU A 210 7.99 13.49 -4.88
N LEU A 211 7.97 14.81 -4.74
CA LEU A 211 8.79 15.70 -5.55
C LEU A 211 10.29 15.40 -5.36
N SER A 212 10.73 15.09 -4.14
CA SER A 212 12.11 14.70 -3.87
C SER A 212 12.48 13.37 -4.54
N LYS A 213 11.58 12.37 -4.52
CA LYS A 213 11.76 11.08 -5.22
C LYS A 213 11.88 11.31 -6.73
N ILE A 214 10.99 12.13 -7.30
CA ILE A 214 11.02 12.49 -8.72
C ILE A 214 12.33 13.19 -9.10
N ARG A 215 12.79 14.15 -8.27
CA ARG A 215 14.06 14.84 -8.49
C ARG A 215 15.23 13.86 -8.49
N LYS A 216 15.30 12.96 -7.52
CA LYS A 216 16.35 11.94 -7.42
C LYS A 216 16.36 11.02 -8.65
N GLN A 217 15.22 10.43 -9.00
CA GLN A 217 15.09 9.57 -10.17
C GLN A 217 15.41 10.31 -11.47
N SER A 218 15.03 11.58 -11.59
CA SER A 218 15.34 12.39 -12.78
C SER A 218 16.83 12.67 -12.92
N LEU A 219 17.55 12.84 -11.80
CA LEU A 219 19.01 13.00 -11.80
C LEU A 219 19.73 11.70 -12.18
N GLU A 220 19.28 10.56 -11.63
CA GLU A 220 19.79 9.23 -11.98
C GLU A 220 19.57 8.94 -13.47
N ALA A 221 18.35 9.19 -13.96
CA ALA A 221 17.99 9.11 -15.37
C ALA A 221 18.89 10.01 -16.25
N PHE A 222 19.13 11.25 -15.86
CA PHE A 222 20.03 12.14 -16.61
C PHE A 222 21.47 11.60 -16.69
N ASN A 223 21.99 11.05 -15.59
CA ASN A 223 23.32 10.44 -15.57
C ASN A 223 23.38 9.19 -16.48
N GLU A 224 22.37 8.32 -16.41
CA GLU A 224 22.26 7.17 -17.32
C GLU A 224 22.19 7.58 -18.78
N LEU A 225 21.40 8.61 -19.09
CA LEU A 225 21.30 9.19 -20.44
C LEU A 225 22.68 9.61 -20.94
N ASN A 226 23.43 10.36 -20.13
CA ASN A 226 24.78 10.82 -20.50
C ASN A 226 25.74 9.65 -20.75
N VAL A 227 25.72 8.62 -19.89
CA VAL A 227 26.54 7.42 -20.07
C VAL A 227 26.17 6.70 -21.38
N LYS A 228 24.87 6.50 -21.63
CA LYS A 228 24.39 5.85 -22.86
C LYS A 228 24.80 6.65 -24.10
N ILE A 229 24.68 7.99 -24.08
CA ILE A 229 25.11 8.86 -25.18
C ILE A 229 26.63 8.75 -25.43
N LEU A 230 27.46 8.84 -24.39
CA LEU A 230 28.91 8.73 -24.51
C LEU A 230 29.34 7.35 -25.05
N SER A 231 28.65 6.29 -24.61
CA SER A 231 28.89 4.93 -25.11
C SER A 231 28.57 4.79 -26.60
N GLN A 232 27.54 5.50 -27.09
CA GLN A 232 27.19 5.50 -28.51
C GLN A 232 28.19 6.29 -29.35
N TYR A 233 28.76 7.38 -28.83
CA TYR A 233 29.82 8.13 -29.53
C TYR A 233 31.14 7.36 -29.61
N THR A 234 31.44 6.51 -28.62
CA THR A 234 32.66 5.69 -28.58
C THR A 234 32.53 4.37 -29.33
N SER A 235 31.30 3.92 -29.62
CA SER A 235 31.02 2.68 -30.36
C SER A 235 29.82 2.87 -31.30
N PRO A 236 29.99 3.60 -32.42
CA PRO A 236 28.89 3.96 -33.33
C PRO A 236 28.19 2.76 -34.00
N ASP A 237 28.83 1.58 -34.03
CA ASP A 237 28.25 0.35 -34.60
C ASP A 237 27.17 -0.31 -33.71
N LYS A 238 26.97 0.18 -32.48
CA LYS A 238 25.95 -0.32 -31.53
C LYS A 238 24.67 0.51 -31.47
N ILE A 239 24.42 1.38 -32.46
CA ILE A 239 23.11 2.05 -32.56
C ILE A 239 22.08 0.98 -32.92
N GLU A 240 21.47 0.37 -31.89
CA GLU A 240 20.30 -0.49 -32.05
C GLU A 240 19.21 0.33 -32.76
N ASN A 241 19.00 0.06 -34.04
CA ASN A 241 17.81 0.50 -34.78
C ASN A 241 16.61 -0.25 -34.22
N LYS A 242 16.19 0.06 -32.98
CA LYS A 242 14.87 -0.34 -32.52
C LYS A 242 13.88 0.41 -33.40
N SER A 243 13.12 -0.35 -34.19
CA SER A 243 12.02 0.11 -35.04
C SER A 243 10.82 0.61 -34.21
N THR A 244 11.09 1.32 -33.11
CA THR A 244 10.07 1.87 -32.23
C THR A 244 9.65 3.22 -32.78
N SER A 245 8.35 3.37 -33.06
CA SER A 245 7.72 4.66 -33.29
C SER A 245 7.84 5.52 -32.04
N VAL A 246 8.17 6.80 -32.21
CA VAL A 246 8.25 7.77 -31.10
C VAL A 246 6.83 8.15 -30.66
N ASP A 247 6.51 7.98 -29.38
CA ASP A 247 5.26 8.46 -28.82
C ASP A 247 5.31 9.99 -28.64
N ILE A 248 4.66 10.71 -29.56
CA ILE A 248 4.63 12.17 -29.59
C ILE A 248 3.96 12.76 -28.33
N LYS A 249 3.01 12.05 -27.70
CA LYS A 249 2.35 12.53 -26.47
C LYS A 249 3.34 12.50 -25.31
N LYS A 250 4.07 11.40 -25.15
CA LYS A 250 5.13 11.30 -24.13
C LYS A 250 6.25 12.31 -24.37
N LEU A 251 6.62 12.49 -25.64
CA LEU A 251 7.63 13.49 -26.01
C LEU A 251 7.22 14.90 -25.57
N ASN A 252 5.95 15.28 -25.73
CA ASN A 252 5.49 16.59 -25.29
C ASN A 252 5.68 16.81 -23.78
N ILE A 253 5.37 15.80 -22.95
CA ILE A 253 5.55 15.87 -21.50
C ILE A 253 7.04 16.01 -21.14
N VAL A 254 7.90 15.22 -21.77
CA VAL A 254 9.34 15.28 -21.54
C VAL A 254 9.94 16.62 -22.01
N LEU A 255 9.48 17.16 -23.14
CA LEU A 255 9.91 18.47 -23.62
C LEU A 255 9.40 19.61 -22.73
N GLN A 256 8.23 19.46 -22.09
CA GLN A 256 7.72 20.43 -21.10
C GLN A 256 8.62 20.50 -19.86
N ARG A 257 9.18 19.38 -19.39
CA ARG A 257 10.16 19.39 -18.28
C ARG A 257 11.43 20.18 -18.58
N LEU A 258 11.81 20.29 -19.85
CA LEU A 258 12.95 21.12 -20.26
C LEU A 258 12.62 22.62 -20.15
N GLY A 259 11.34 22.96 -19.92
CA GLY A 259 10.85 24.29 -19.59
C GLY A 259 11.19 25.32 -20.66
N ASN A 260 11.49 26.54 -20.20
CA ASN A 260 11.90 27.66 -21.05
C ASN A 260 13.40 27.62 -21.43
N ARG A 261 14.13 26.57 -21.01
CA ARG A 261 15.56 26.42 -21.35
C ARG A 261 15.76 25.99 -22.80
N ILE A 262 14.69 25.51 -23.44
CA ILE A 262 14.62 25.20 -24.86
C ILE A 262 13.58 26.13 -25.46
N ASP A 263 14.00 26.88 -26.49
CA ASP A 263 13.11 27.76 -27.23
C ASP A 263 11.95 26.95 -27.84
N GLU A 264 10.74 27.53 -27.81
CA GLU A 264 9.53 26.88 -28.31
C GLU A 264 9.66 26.57 -29.82
N SER A 265 10.43 27.40 -30.54
CA SER A 265 10.77 27.17 -31.95
C SER A 265 11.59 25.88 -32.16
N LEU A 266 12.45 25.51 -31.21
CA LEU A 266 13.25 24.30 -31.27
C LEU A 266 12.41 23.06 -30.94
N LYS A 267 11.49 23.16 -29.96
CA LYS A 267 10.53 22.09 -29.64
C LYS A 267 9.67 21.76 -30.86
N GLU A 268 9.15 22.77 -31.56
CA GLU A 268 8.36 22.57 -32.77
C GLU A 268 9.19 22.00 -33.93
N LYS A 269 10.44 22.45 -34.11
CA LYS A 269 11.36 21.85 -35.11
C LYS A 269 11.62 20.37 -34.85
N ILE A 270 11.85 19.97 -33.60
CA ILE A 270 12.04 18.56 -33.22
C ILE A 270 10.78 17.74 -33.57
N LYS A 271 9.58 18.24 -33.23
CA LYS A 271 8.32 17.57 -33.57
C LYS A 271 8.11 17.43 -35.08
N LEU A 272 8.42 18.48 -35.85
CA LEU A 272 8.28 18.48 -37.31
C LEU A 272 9.28 17.53 -37.98
N GLN A 273 10.52 17.48 -37.50
CA GLN A 273 11.53 16.56 -38.01
C GLN A 273 11.17 15.11 -37.71
N LEU A 274 10.61 14.80 -36.54
CA LEU A 274 10.17 13.45 -36.19
C LEU A 274 8.92 12.97 -36.96
N LYS A 275 8.12 13.89 -37.50
CA LYS A 275 6.96 13.58 -38.37
C LYS A 275 7.32 13.42 -39.84
N ARG A 276 8.43 14.04 -40.28
CA ARG A 276 8.96 13.86 -41.64
C ARG A 276 9.73 12.56 -41.67
N ASP A 277 9.18 11.55 -42.33
CA ASP A 277 9.78 10.21 -42.49
C ASP A 277 10.97 10.22 -43.49
N GLN A 278 11.89 11.17 -43.33
CA GLN A 278 13.09 11.30 -44.15
C GLN A 278 14.27 10.68 -43.40
N GLU A 279 14.77 9.54 -43.89
CA GLU A 279 15.89 8.79 -43.31
C GLU A 279 17.27 9.44 -43.55
N ASP A 280 17.44 10.72 -43.22
CA ASP A 280 18.77 11.31 -43.17
C ASP A 280 19.54 10.86 -41.90
N LYS A 281 20.87 10.88 -41.94
CA LYS A 281 21.76 10.56 -40.80
C LYS A 281 21.42 11.41 -39.56
N ASN A 282 21.07 12.68 -39.77
CA ASN A 282 20.65 13.59 -38.71
C ASN A 282 19.32 13.17 -38.07
N PHE A 283 18.38 12.67 -38.88
CA PHE A 283 17.10 12.15 -38.38
C PHE A 283 17.33 10.88 -37.55
N LYS A 284 18.20 9.96 -37.99
CA LYS A 284 18.54 8.74 -37.23
C LYS A 284 19.16 9.08 -35.87
N LEU A 285 20.07 10.06 -35.83
CA LEU A 285 20.68 10.52 -34.58
C LEU A 285 19.66 11.17 -33.63
N LEU A 286 18.82 12.07 -34.15
CA LEU A 286 17.77 12.73 -33.37
C LEU A 286 16.75 11.71 -32.83
N LYS A 287 16.28 10.78 -33.68
CA LYS A 287 15.34 9.73 -33.29
C LYS A 287 15.90 8.85 -32.19
N ASN A 288 17.16 8.42 -32.31
CA ASN A 288 17.84 7.63 -31.29
C ASN A 288 17.96 8.40 -29.96
N PHE A 289 18.39 9.67 -30.00
CA PHE A 289 18.45 10.51 -28.79
C PHE A 289 17.07 10.65 -28.13
N VAL A 290 16.03 10.88 -28.90
CA VAL A 290 14.65 10.99 -28.39
C VAL A 290 14.15 9.68 -27.79
N LEU A 291 14.43 8.54 -28.42
CA LEU A 291 14.08 7.23 -27.87
C LEU A 291 14.79 6.96 -26.55
N LEU A 292 16.08 7.32 -26.47
CA LEU A 292 16.87 7.18 -25.26
C LEU A 292 16.35 8.08 -24.13
N LEU A 293 16.01 9.33 -24.47
CA LEU A 293 15.36 10.27 -23.56
C LEU A 293 14.06 9.67 -23.03
N LEU A 294 13.16 9.23 -23.91
CA LEU A 294 11.88 8.64 -23.51
C LEU A 294 12.05 7.39 -22.65
N ASP A 295 12.98 6.50 -22.99
CA ASP A 295 13.23 5.27 -22.25
C ASP A 295 13.73 5.55 -20.83
N THR A 296 14.61 6.54 -20.70
CA THR A 296 15.23 6.91 -19.43
C THR A 296 14.25 7.68 -18.53
N TYR A 297 13.26 8.38 -19.09
CA TYR A 297 12.21 9.05 -18.33
C TYR A 297 11.09 8.12 -17.82
N LYS A 298 11.02 6.86 -18.26
CA LYS A 298 10.00 5.91 -17.80
C LYS A 298 9.97 5.73 -16.28
N GLN A 299 11.14 5.81 -15.64
CA GLN A 299 11.28 5.59 -14.19
C GLN A 299 10.55 6.66 -13.35
N SER A 300 10.52 7.92 -13.80
CA SER A 300 9.81 9.00 -13.10
C SER A 300 8.36 9.20 -13.56
N GLU A 301 7.96 8.56 -14.66
CA GLU A 301 6.65 8.76 -15.30
C GLU A 301 5.49 8.41 -14.35
N GLU A 302 5.64 7.37 -13.54
CA GLU A 302 4.58 6.91 -12.64
C GLU A 302 4.33 7.87 -11.47
N LEU A 303 5.40 8.36 -10.84
CA LEU A 303 5.31 9.33 -9.76
C LEU A 303 4.71 10.66 -10.23
N GLU A 304 5.06 11.10 -11.44
CA GLU A 304 4.46 12.30 -12.02
C GLU A 304 2.98 12.12 -12.34
N LYS A 305 2.59 10.95 -12.86
CA LYS A 305 1.16 10.64 -13.08
C LYS A 305 0.37 10.72 -11.78
N ARG A 306 0.93 10.29 -10.66
CA ARG A 306 0.29 10.40 -9.34
C ARG A 306 0.04 11.86 -8.96
N ILE A 307 1.03 12.73 -9.15
CA ILE A 307 0.91 14.18 -8.88
C ILE A 307 -0.10 14.84 -9.82
N LEU A 308 0.01 14.59 -11.13
CA LEU A 308 -0.91 15.15 -12.12
C LEU A 308 -2.34 14.75 -11.81
N SER A 309 -2.58 13.44 -11.62
CA SER A 309 -3.92 12.93 -11.28
C SER A 309 -4.44 13.52 -9.98
N PHE A 310 -3.60 13.63 -8.94
CA PHE A 310 -3.97 14.29 -7.69
C PHE A 310 -4.43 15.73 -7.93
N THR A 311 -3.63 16.55 -8.60
CA THR A 311 -3.97 17.97 -8.84
C THR A 311 -5.22 18.13 -9.71
N GLU A 312 -5.36 17.34 -10.78
CA GLU A 312 -6.51 17.36 -11.68
C GLU A 312 -7.80 16.99 -10.96
N GLU A 313 -7.77 15.95 -10.11
CA GLU A 313 -8.95 15.49 -9.40
C GLU A 313 -9.36 16.45 -8.28
N VAL A 314 -8.41 16.93 -7.48
CA VAL A 314 -8.69 17.87 -6.39
C VAL A 314 -9.26 19.19 -6.92
N ASN A 315 -8.75 19.68 -8.05
CA ASN A 315 -9.23 20.92 -8.67
C ASN A 315 -10.71 20.90 -9.08
N LYS A 316 -11.34 19.72 -9.15
CA LYS A 316 -12.79 19.58 -9.43
C LYS A 316 -13.66 19.94 -8.23
N PHE A 317 -13.08 19.97 -7.05
CA PHE A 317 -13.72 20.31 -5.78
C PHE A 317 -13.41 21.75 -5.37
N LEU A 318 -12.28 22.32 -5.76
CA LEU A 318 -11.90 23.69 -5.41
C LEU A 318 -12.61 24.73 -6.32
N GLU A 319 -13.36 25.65 -5.71
CA GLU A 319 -14.13 26.67 -6.46
C GLU A 319 -13.28 27.91 -6.79
N ASP A 320 -12.70 28.57 -5.79
CA ASP A 320 -11.89 29.80 -5.96
C ASP A 320 -10.38 29.56 -6.05
N LYS A 321 -9.93 28.34 -5.71
CA LYS A 321 -8.52 27.94 -5.65
C LYS A 321 -8.24 26.80 -6.61
N TYR A 322 -6.99 26.57 -6.94
CA TYR A 322 -6.56 25.40 -7.71
C TYR A 322 -5.09 25.07 -7.47
N PHE A 323 -4.74 23.80 -7.54
CA PHE A 323 -3.36 23.32 -7.59
C PHE A 323 -2.81 23.44 -9.01
N SER A 324 -1.61 24.01 -9.11
CA SER A 324 -0.81 24.14 -10.32
C SER A 324 0.48 23.36 -10.12
N TYR A 325 0.71 22.37 -10.98
CA TYR A 325 1.97 21.64 -11.03
C TYR A 325 2.82 22.18 -12.18
N ASP A 326 4.07 22.54 -11.88
CA ASP A 326 5.08 22.90 -12.86
C ASP A 326 6.07 21.73 -13.03
N PRO A 327 6.02 20.99 -14.15
CA PRO A 327 6.93 19.88 -14.41
C PRO A 327 8.40 20.30 -14.56
N ALA A 328 8.67 21.54 -15.00
CA ALA A 328 10.04 22.03 -15.20
C ALA A 328 10.68 22.45 -13.88
N ALA A 329 9.91 23.10 -13.00
CA ALA A 329 10.36 23.45 -11.65
C ALA A 329 10.26 22.28 -10.66
N LEU A 330 9.47 21.24 -10.99
CA LEU A 330 9.08 20.17 -10.07
C LEU A 330 8.51 20.77 -8.78
N GLU A 331 7.49 21.62 -8.94
CA GLU A 331 6.83 22.34 -7.85
C GLU A 331 5.32 22.25 -7.98
N ILE A 332 4.63 22.03 -6.85
CA ILE A 332 3.18 22.12 -6.75
C ILE A 332 2.84 23.37 -5.95
N THR A 333 2.02 24.25 -6.51
CA THR A 333 1.56 25.48 -5.85
C THR A 333 0.04 25.53 -5.81
N LEU A 334 -0.51 26.01 -4.70
CA LEU A 334 -1.93 26.32 -4.58
C LEU A 334 -2.12 27.81 -4.92
N LYS A 335 -2.99 28.12 -5.88
CA LYS A 335 -3.22 29.47 -6.41
C LYS A 335 -4.69 29.89 -6.34
N LEU A 336 -4.93 31.19 -6.25
CA LEU A 336 -6.26 31.78 -6.42
C LEU A 336 -6.58 31.99 -7.90
N LYS A 337 -7.74 31.52 -8.36
CA LYS A 337 -8.16 31.66 -9.77
C LYS A 337 -8.30 33.12 -10.23
N LYS A 338 -8.63 34.03 -9.31
CA LYS A 338 -8.86 35.45 -9.64
C LYS A 338 -7.57 36.26 -9.78
N THR A 339 -6.52 35.89 -9.06
CA THR A 339 -5.32 36.74 -8.91
C THR A 339 -4.02 36.03 -9.25
N GLU A 340 -4.06 34.71 -9.50
CA GLU A 340 -2.89 33.84 -9.68
C GLU A 340 -1.88 33.91 -8.53
N LYS A 341 -2.29 34.41 -7.37
CA LYS A 341 -1.45 34.50 -6.18
C LYS A 341 -1.37 33.14 -5.50
N ASN A 342 -0.15 32.80 -5.06
CA ASN A 342 0.11 31.64 -4.24
C ASN A 342 -0.57 31.77 -2.87
N VAL A 343 -1.08 30.66 -2.37
CA VAL A 343 -1.78 30.53 -1.10
C VAL A 343 -1.29 29.27 -0.39
N GLU A 344 -1.15 29.34 0.92
CA GLU A 344 -0.79 28.17 1.73
C GLU A 344 -1.96 27.18 1.89
N LEU A 345 -1.65 25.89 2.07
CA LEU A 345 -2.65 24.87 2.37
C LEU A 345 -3.45 25.15 3.65
N SER A 346 -2.85 25.87 4.60
CA SER A 346 -3.49 26.35 5.84
C SER A 346 -4.73 27.22 5.57
N ASN A 347 -4.76 27.92 4.42
CA ASN A 347 -5.83 28.84 4.01
C ASN A 347 -6.94 28.17 3.20
N LEU A 348 -6.98 26.84 3.15
CA LEU A 348 -8.13 26.08 2.67
C LEU A 348 -9.26 26.08 3.73
N SER A 349 -10.51 26.11 3.28
CA SER A 349 -11.67 25.89 4.14
C SER A 349 -11.67 24.47 4.71
N SER A 350 -12.44 24.20 5.77
CA SER A 350 -12.49 22.87 6.39
C SER A 350 -12.92 21.77 5.41
N GLY A 351 -13.92 22.03 4.56
CA GLY A 351 -14.35 21.10 3.52
C GLY A 351 -13.27 20.86 2.45
N GLU A 352 -12.58 21.92 2.01
CA GLU A 352 -11.47 21.77 1.05
C GLU A 352 -10.31 20.99 1.67
N LYS A 353 -9.97 21.25 2.94
CA LYS A 353 -8.94 20.50 3.68
C LYS A 353 -9.27 19.02 3.75
N GLN A 354 -10.54 18.67 4.01
CA GLN A 354 -10.99 17.28 4.05
C GLN A 354 -10.80 16.60 2.70
N VAL A 355 -11.21 17.23 1.60
CA VAL A 355 -11.03 16.66 0.25
C VAL A 355 -9.55 16.54 -0.11
N VAL A 356 -8.76 17.58 0.12
CA VAL A 356 -7.31 17.58 -0.17
C VAL A 356 -6.59 16.49 0.63
N SER A 357 -6.88 16.38 1.92
CA SER A 357 -6.34 15.35 2.82
C SER A 357 -6.69 13.94 2.31
N LEU A 358 -7.96 13.70 1.99
CA LEU A 358 -8.44 12.43 1.46
C LEU A 358 -7.76 12.05 0.14
N PHE A 359 -7.74 12.96 -0.83
CA PHE A 359 -7.15 12.68 -2.14
C PHE A 359 -5.64 12.52 -2.06
N ALA A 360 -4.96 13.25 -1.17
CA ALA A 360 -3.53 13.06 -0.95
C ALA A 360 -3.24 11.65 -0.42
N ARG A 361 -4.03 11.13 0.54
CA ARG A 361 -3.87 9.75 1.03
C ARG A 361 -4.06 8.67 -0.04
N ILE A 362 -4.83 8.95 -1.09
CA ILE A 362 -5.18 7.98 -2.13
C ILE A 362 -4.23 8.09 -3.33
N PHE A 363 -4.09 9.29 -3.89
CA PHE A 363 -3.34 9.52 -5.12
C PHE A 363 -1.84 9.61 -4.89
N LEU A 364 -1.43 10.12 -3.72
CA LEU A 364 -0.03 10.22 -3.34
C LEU A 364 0.42 8.99 -2.53
N HIS A 365 -0.40 7.93 -2.52
CA HIS A 365 -0.10 6.65 -1.90
C HIS A 365 1.00 5.88 -2.64
N ASP A 366 1.95 5.27 -1.92
CA ASP A 366 3.12 4.61 -2.53
C ASP A 366 2.81 3.24 -3.14
N SER A 367 1.87 2.49 -2.58
CA SER A 367 1.40 1.23 -3.16
C SER A 367 0.54 1.41 -4.42
N GLU A 368 0.76 0.53 -5.40
CA GLU A 368 -0.02 0.42 -6.63
C GLU A 368 -1.32 -0.40 -6.47
N ASN A 369 -1.49 -1.11 -5.34
CA ASN A 369 -2.57 -2.05 -5.11
C ASN A 369 -3.35 -1.69 -3.84
N LEU A 370 -4.16 -0.64 -3.95
CA LEU A 370 -4.88 -0.06 -2.83
C LEU A 370 -6.32 -0.55 -2.76
N TYR A 371 -6.72 -1.01 -1.58
CA TYR A 371 -8.08 -1.39 -1.22
C TYR A 371 -8.61 -0.40 -0.20
N ILE A 372 -9.69 0.30 -0.52
CA ILE A 372 -10.27 1.35 0.31
C ILE A 372 -11.59 0.91 0.92
N PHE A 373 -11.73 1.12 2.22
CA PHE A 373 -12.96 0.97 2.98
C PHE A 373 -13.41 2.33 3.53
N PHE A 374 -14.63 2.74 3.22
CA PHE A 374 -15.15 4.08 3.54
C PHE A 374 -16.49 3.99 4.27
N ASP A 375 -16.58 4.59 5.46
CA ASP A 375 -17.85 4.77 6.17
C ASP A 375 -18.34 6.22 6.02
N GLU A 376 -19.53 6.38 5.44
CA GLU A 376 -20.24 7.64 5.21
C GLU A 376 -19.39 8.72 4.52
N PRO A 377 -18.93 8.46 3.27
CA PRO A 377 -18.11 9.41 2.52
C PRO A 377 -18.70 10.81 2.35
N GLU A 378 -20.01 10.92 2.42
CA GLU A 378 -20.78 12.13 2.17
C GLU A 378 -20.69 13.18 3.28
N LEU A 379 -20.27 12.79 4.49
CA LEU A 379 -20.35 13.70 5.63
C LEU A 379 -19.47 14.93 5.42
N SER A 380 -20.07 16.09 5.68
CA SER A 380 -19.47 17.42 5.51
C SER A 380 -19.20 17.85 4.06
N LEU A 381 -19.68 17.10 3.06
CA LEU A 381 -19.57 17.44 1.64
C LEU A 381 -20.88 18.00 1.06
N SER A 382 -20.78 18.97 0.15
CA SER A 382 -21.94 19.45 -0.64
C SER A 382 -22.47 18.35 -1.58
N ILE A 383 -23.74 18.42 -1.98
CA ILE A 383 -24.36 17.45 -2.91
C ILE A 383 -23.53 17.31 -4.20
N LYS A 384 -23.11 18.44 -4.78
CA LYS A 384 -22.26 18.50 -5.98
C LYS A 384 -20.92 17.78 -5.80
N TRP A 385 -20.37 17.77 -4.58
CA TRP A 385 -19.12 17.05 -4.28
C TRP A 385 -19.38 15.57 -4.04
N GLN A 386 -20.49 15.20 -3.40
CA GLN A 386 -20.89 13.80 -3.20
C GLN A 386 -21.00 13.06 -4.54
N GLU A 387 -21.65 13.66 -5.54
CA GLU A 387 -21.79 13.08 -6.88
C GLU A 387 -20.43 12.82 -7.58
N LYS A 388 -19.41 13.62 -7.25
CA LYS A 388 -18.08 13.53 -7.87
C LYS A 388 -17.10 12.67 -7.10
N LEU A 389 -17.35 12.40 -5.82
CA LEU A 389 -16.36 11.86 -4.91
C LEU A 389 -15.82 10.50 -5.37
N ILE A 390 -16.69 9.49 -5.47
CA ILE A 390 -16.30 8.14 -5.88
C ILE A 390 -15.82 8.09 -7.33
N PRO A 391 -16.49 8.74 -8.32
CA PRO A 391 -15.96 8.81 -9.68
C PRO A 391 -14.54 9.39 -9.77
N SER A 392 -14.24 10.43 -8.98
CA SER A 392 -12.90 11.03 -8.94
C SER A 392 -11.89 10.09 -8.26
N MET A 393 -12.23 9.46 -7.12
CA MET A 393 -11.36 8.49 -6.45
C MET A 393 -10.99 7.31 -7.36
N ARG A 394 -11.92 6.81 -8.18
CA ARG A 394 -11.70 5.72 -9.15
C ARG A 394 -10.64 6.05 -10.22
N ARG A 395 -10.27 7.32 -10.38
CA ARG A 395 -9.18 7.72 -11.30
C ARG A 395 -7.79 7.58 -10.68
N ALA A 396 -7.68 7.29 -9.39
CA ALA A 396 -6.41 6.94 -8.78
C ALA A 396 -5.87 5.63 -9.37
N HIS A 397 -4.65 5.65 -9.91
CA HIS A 397 -4.05 4.48 -10.56
C HIS A 397 -3.82 3.31 -9.58
N SER A 398 -3.57 3.64 -8.32
CA SER A 398 -3.36 2.69 -7.23
C SER A 398 -4.64 2.00 -6.78
N LEU A 399 -5.82 2.57 -7.03
CA LEU A 399 -7.08 2.05 -6.49
C LEU A 399 -7.55 0.81 -7.27
N LYS A 400 -7.53 -0.35 -6.61
CA LYS A 400 -8.01 -1.62 -7.18
C LYS A 400 -9.39 -2.01 -6.68
N TYR A 401 -9.70 -1.68 -5.43
CA TYR A 401 -10.98 -2.01 -4.82
C TYR A 401 -11.45 -0.93 -3.87
N LEU A 402 -12.75 -0.60 -3.91
CA LEU A 402 -13.36 0.37 -3.03
C LEU A 402 -14.69 -0.17 -2.52
N VAL A 403 -14.86 -0.19 -1.21
CA VAL A 403 -16.13 -0.48 -0.54
C VAL A 403 -16.52 0.74 0.26
N ALA A 404 -17.73 1.24 0.03
CA ALA A 404 -18.28 2.35 0.79
C ALA A 404 -19.65 1.97 1.38
N ILE A 405 -19.87 2.35 2.64
CA ILE A 405 -21.20 2.37 3.25
C ILE A 405 -21.66 3.82 3.26
N THR A 406 -22.86 4.09 2.79
CA THR A 406 -23.39 5.45 2.64
C THR A 406 -24.89 5.47 2.83
N HIS A 407 -25.41 6.56 3.39
CA HIS A 407 -26.83 6.89 3.42
C HIS A 407 -27.22 7.85 2.30
N SER A 408 -26.24 8.49 1.65
CA SER A 408 -26.48 9.45 0.57
C SER A 408 -26.73 8.77 -0.77
N PRO A 409 -27.88 9.01 -1.43
CA PRO A 409 -28.13 8.51 -2.78
C PRO A 409 -27.24 9.18 -3.84
N PHE A 410 -26.62 10.32 -3.53
CA PHE A 410 -25.83 11.10 -4.47
C PHE A 410 -24.45 10.49 -4.73
N ILE A 411 -23.89 9.77 -3.76
CA ILE A 411 -22.58 9.11 -3.82
C ILE A 411 -22.49 8.06 -4.95
N PHE A 412 -23.59 7.39 -5.26
CA PHE A 412 -23.68 6.36 -6.29
C PHE A 412 -24.65 6.74 -7.43
N SER A 413 -24.74 8.04 -7.73
CA SER A 413 -25.56 8.56 -8.83
C SER A 413 -25.08 8.12 -10.22
N ASP A 414 -23.79 7.85 -10.40
CA ASP A 414 -23.24 7.24 -11.62
C ASP A 414 -23.76 5.80 -11.81
N ILE A 415 -24.29 5.51 -13.00
CA ILE A 415 -24.90 4.22 -13.34
C ILE A 415 -23.95 3.02 -13.13
N ASN A 416 -22.66 3.18 -13.41
CA ASN A 416 -21.67 2.11 -13.24
C ASN A 416 -21.43 1.79 -11.77
N ILE A 417 -21.58 2.79 -10.89
CA ILE A 417 -21.47 2.62 -9.44
C ILE A 417 -22.77 2.02 -8.91
N ARG A 418 -23.91 2.55 -9.36
CA ARG A 418 -25.24 2.11 -8.96
C ARG A 418 -25.49 0.62 -9.22
N ASN A 419 -24.97 0.08 -10.33
CA ASN A 419 -25.11 -1.34 -10.65
C ASN A 419 -24.42 -2.28 -9.64
N ASN A 420 -23.45 -1.77 -8.89
CA ASN A 420 -22.74 -2.50 -7.84
C ASN A 420 -23.25 -2.15 -6.43
N ALA A 421 -24.25 -1.26 -6.31
CA ALA A 421 -24.81 -0.86 -5.02
C ALA A 421 -25.76 -1.94 -4.49
N VAL A 422 -25.55 -2.34 -3.24
CA VAL A 422 -26.36 -3.37 -2.57
C VAL A 422 -27.02 -2.77 -1.34
N TYR A 423 -28.34 -2.85 -1.26
CA TYR A 423 -29.08 -2.46 -0.07
C TYR A 423 -28.85 -3.46 1.06
N MET A 424 -28.28 -3.01 2.17
CA MET A 424 -27.98 -3.87 3.32
C MET A 424 -29.23 -4.55 3.91
N LYS A 425 -30.40 -3.90 3.87
CA LYS A 425 -31.67 -4.48 4.36
C LYS A 425 -32.04 -5.82 3.67
N ASN A 426 -31.55 -6.06 2.45
CA ASN A 426 -31.83 -7.31 1.72
C ASN A 426 -30.84 -8.44 2.05
N LYS A 427 -29.87 -8.20 2.94
CA LYS A 427 -28.84 -9.19 3.34
C LYS A 427 -28.59 -9.28 4.84
N ILE A 428 -29.24 -8.45 5.66
CA ILE A 428 -29.18 -8.55 7.12
C ILE A 428 -30.43 -9.28 7.59
N GLU A 429 -30.35 -10.61 7.74
CA GLU A 429 -31.24 -11.32 8.65
C GLU A 429 -30.77 -10.99 10.07
N VAL A 430 -31.38 -9.97 10.69
CA VAL A 430 -31.26 -9.80 12.13
C VAL A 430 -32.06 -10.95 12.74
N GLN A 431 -31.37 -12.04 13.10
CA GLN A 431 -31.95 -13.01 14.02
C GLN A 431 -32.06 -12.29 15.37
N ASN A 432 -33.30 -11.93 15.75
CA ASN A 432 -33.63 -11.39 17.07
C ASN A 432 -33.42 -12.43 18.16
#